data_AF-A0A7V9GUS4-F1
#
_entry.id   AF-A0A7V9GUS4-F1
#
_cell.length_a   1.000
_cell.length_b   1.000
_cell.length_c   1.000
_cell.angle_alpha   90.00
_cell.angle_beta   90.00
_cell.angle_gamma   90.00
#
_symmetry.space_group_name_H-M   'P 1'
#
loop_
_entity.id
_entity.type
_entity.pdbx_description
1 polymer ?
#
loop_
_entity_poly.entity_id
_entity_poly.type
_entity_poly.pdbx_seq_one_letter_code
_entity_poly.pdbx_strand_id
1 'polypeptide(L)'
;MVALLKEYYGRGPSHTKSYYQDDLVVCILRGGFSRVEQTLLDGGRGSAVIGQRMEFQEVMRERFEEVIRTATGRPVIGFMSGNQQHPDMMCEVFILGPTDLVDEDELPR
;
A
#
# COMPACT_ATOMS: atom_id res chain seq x y z
N MET A 1 -8.23 -2.61 1.82
CA MET A 1 -7.28 -2.51 0.68
C MET A 1 -7.89 -2.81 -0.68
N VAL A 2 -8.43 -4.02 -0.95
CA VAL A 2 -8.96 -4.38 -2.29
C VAL A 2 -10.02 -3.41 -2.81
N ALA A 3 -11.03 -3.11 -1.99
CA ALA A 3 -12.11 -2.20 -2.36
C ALA A 3 -11.60 -0.79 -2.69
N LEU A 4 -10.76 -0.24 -1.81
CA LEU A 4 -10.11 1.06 -2.00
C LEU A 4 -9.35 1.11 -3.32
N LEU A 5 -8.49 0.13 -3.60
CA LEU A 5 -7.72 0.14 -4.86
C LEU A 5 -8.60 -0.03 -6.09
N LYS A 6 -9.66 -0.84 -6.00
CA LYS A 6 -10.63 -1.00 -7.09
C LYS A 6 -11.35 0.31 -7.41
N GLU A 7 -11.67 1.11 -6.40
CA GLU A 7 -12.33 2.40 -6.57
C GLU A 7 -11.46 3.38 -7.39
N TYR A 8 -10.16 3.44 -7.13
CA TYR A 8 -9.27 4.42 -7.76
C TYR A 8 -8.63 3.93 -9.06
N TYR A 9 -8.28 2.64 -9.17
CA TYR A 9 -7.71 2.07 -10.39
C TYR A 9 -8.77 1.53 -11.38
N GLY A 10 -10.05 1.51 -10.99
CA GLY A 10 -11.14 0.85 -11.71
C GLY A 10 -11.03 -0.69 -11.71
N ARG A 11 -9.89 -1.25 -11.31
CA ARG A 11 -9.62 -2.68 -11.16
C ARG A 11 -8.85 -2.92 -9.87
N GLY A 12 -9.38 -3.80 -9.02
CA GLY A 12 -8.68 -4.21 -7.80
C GLY A 12 -7.59 -5.25 -8.07
N PRO A 13 -6.69 -5.48 -7.11
CA PRO A 13 -5.74 -6.59 -7.13
C PRO A 13 -6.44 -7.94 -7.32
N SER A 14 -5.81 -8.87 -8.03
CA SER A 14 -6.36 -10.21 -8.28
C SER A 14 -6.08 -11.18 -7.13
N HIS A 15 -4.99 -10.98 -6.40
CA HIS A 15 -4.68 -11.74 -5.19
C HIS A 15 -4.20 -10.80 -4.10
N THR A 16 -4.55 -11.12 -2.86
CA THR A 16 -4.11 -10.36 -1.69
C THR A 16 -3.81 -11.27 -0.52
N LYS A 17 -2.81 -10.91 0.26
CA LYS A 17 -2.55 -11.47 1.59
C LYS A 17 -2.36 -10.31 2.56
N SER A 18 -2.92 -10.46 3.76
CA SER A 18 -2.66 -9.55 4.87
C SER A 18 -2.07 -10.35 6.02
N TYR A 19 -1.06 -9.79 6.65
CA TYR A 19 -0.45 -10.31 7.87
C TYR A 19 -0.69 -9.26 8.95
N TYR A 20 -1.08 -9.72 10.12
CA TYR A 20 -1.19 -8.91 11.32
C TYR A 20 -0.36 -9.63 12.38
N GLN A 21 0.70 -9.01 12.84
CA GLN A 21 1.61 -9.56 13.85
C GLN A 21 1.92 -8.45 14.85
N ASP A 22 1.36 -8.56 16.07
CA ASP A 22 1.53 -7.57 17.13
C ASP A 22 1.11 -6.13 16.73
N ASP A 23 2.07 -5.24 16.50
CA ASP A 23 1.93 -3.86 16.05
C ASP A 23 2.21 -3.68 14.54
N LEU A 24 2.52 -4.75 13.82
CA LEU A 24 2.80 -4.75 12.40
C LEU A 24 1.60 -5.26 11.59
N VAL A 25 1.20 -4.49 10.58
CA VAL A 25 0.29 -4.93 9.52
C VAL A 25 0.99 -4.85 8.18
N VAL A 26 0.95 -5.94 7.42
CA VAL A 26 1.50 -5.99 6.05
C VAL A 26 0.41 -6.46 5.10
N CYS A 27 0.16 -5.68 4.05
CA CYS A 27 -0.70 -6.07 2.95
C CYS A 27 0.13 -6.29 1.69
N ILE A 28 0.15 -7.51 1.17
CA ILE A 28 0.75 -7.86 -0.12
C ILE A 28 -0.36 -8.04 -1.14
N LEU A 29 -0.28 -7.32 -2.24
CA LEU A 29 -1.29 -7.30 -3.29
C LEU A 29 -0.63 -7.64 -4.62
N ARG A 30 -1.28 -8.45 -5.43
CA ARG A 30 -0.80 -8.87 -6.75
C ARG A 30 -1.80 -8.50 -7.82
N GLY A 31 -1.27 -8.02 -8.94
CA GLY A 31 -2.10 -7.55 -10.05
C GLY A 31 -2.76 -6.21 -9.73
N GLY A 32 -3.69 -5.81 -10.59
CA GLY A 32 -4.39 -4.53 -10.46
C GLY A 32 -3.86 -3.47 -11.42
N PHE A 33 -2.84 -3.77 -12.25
CA PHE A 33 -2.53 -2.92 -13.39
C PHE A 33 -3.79 -2.62 -14.21
N SER A 34 -4.02 -1.33 -14.41
CA SER A 34 -4.92 -0.81 -15.42
C SER A 34 -4.43 -1.20 -16.81
N ARG A 35 -5.33 -1.10 -17.79
CA ARG A 35 -5.00 -1.38 -19.20
C ARG A 35 -3.89 -0.47 -19.73
N VAL A 36 -3.84 0.78 -19.24
CA VAL A 36 -2.82 1.76 -19.62
C VAL A 36 -1.46 1.35 -19.07
N GLU A 37 -1.37 1.00 -17.79
CA GLU A 37 -0.12 0.55 -17.17
C GLU A 37 0.43 -0.70 -17.85
N GLN A 38 -0.43 -1.69 -18.17
CA GLN A 38 -0.01 -2.88 -18.90
C GLN A 38 0.58 -2.54 -20.27
N THR A 39 -0.06 -1.62 -21.01
CA THR A 39 0.41 -1.19 -22.33
C THR A 39 1.79 -0.50 -22.24
N LEU A 40 2.00 0.30 -21.19
CA LEU A 40 3.30 0.95 -20.94
C LEU A 40 4.39 -0.07 -20.60
N LEU A 41 4.08 -1.07 -19.78
CA LEU A 41 5.02 -2.15 -19.44
C LEU A 41 5.43 -2.96 -20.68
N ASP A 42 4.46 -3.36 -21.50
CA ASP A 42 4.69 -4.12 -22.73
C ASP A 42 5.55 -3.29 -23.73
N GLY A 43 5.42 -1.96 -23.70
CA GLY A 43 6.24 -1.02 -24.48
C GLY A 43 7.59 -0.65 -23.86
N GLY A 44 8.02 -1.31 -22.77
CA GLY A 44 9.31 -1.08 -22.11
C GLY A 44 9.36 0.23 -21.29
N ARG A 45 8.22 0.79 -20.91
CA ARG A 45 8.10 2.04 -20.11
C ARG A 45 7.88 1.77 -18.62
N GLY A 46 8.55 0.77 -18.07
CA GLY A 46 8.37 0.36 -16.66
C GLY A 46 8.67 1.47 -15.64
N SER A 47 9.67 2.32 -15.90
CA SER A 47 9.99 3.45 -15.01
C SER A 47 8.85 4.46 -14.87
N ALA A 48 8.08 4.70 -15.94
CA ALA A 48 6.93 5.60 -15.90
C ALA A 48 5.81 5.01 -15.02
N VAL A 49 5.56 3.70 -15.14
CA VAL A 49 4.58 2.99 -14.32
C VAL A 49 4.99 2.99 -12.84
N ILE A 50 6.28 2.81 -12.56
CA ILE A 50 6.84 2.91 -11.21
C ILE A 50 6.59 4.30 -10.61
N GLY A 51 6.99 5.34 -11.35
CA GLY A 51 6.78 6.72 -10.93
C GLY A 51 5.32 7.00 -10.62
N GLN A 52 4.42 6.63 -11.54
CA GLN A 52 2.99 6.81 -11.36
C GLN A 52 2.47 6.12 -10.10
N ARG A 53 2.87 4.87 -9.83
CA ARG A 53 2.40 4.13 -8.64
C ARG A 53 2.92 4.74 -7.34
N MET A 54 4.18 5.18 -7.29
CA MET A 54 4.73 5.85 -6.11
C MET A 54 3.96 7.14 -5.80
N GLU A 55 3.76 8.00 -6.80
CA GLU A 55 2.99 9.24 -6.64
C GLU A 55 1.55 8.97 -6.19
N PHE A 56 0.91 7.95 -6.77
CA PHE A 56 -0.43 7.54 -6.37
C PHE A 56 -0.48 7.09 -4.90
N GLN A 57 0.49 6.27 -4.47
CA GLN A 57 0.53 5.77 -3.09
C GLN A 57 0.76 6.89 -2.08
N GLU A 58 1.61 7.86 -2.38
CA GLU A 58 1.81 9.03 -1.51
C GLU A 58 0.51 9.82 -1.35
N VAL A 59 -0.24 10.05 -2.43
CA VAL A 59 -1.56 10.71 -2.38
C VAL A 59 -2.61 9.88 -1.62
N MET A 60 -2.43 8.56 -1.56
CA MET A 60 -3.37 7.64 -0.92
C MET A 60 -3.00 7.27 0.52
N ARG A 61 -1.86 7.76 1.03
CA ARG A 61 -1.35 7.48 2.38
C ARG A 61 -2.44 7.53 3.45
N GLU A 62 -3.08 8.68 3.61
CA GLU A 62 -4.12 8.87 4.64
C GLU A 62 -5.29 7.89 4.50
N ARG A 63 -5.66 7.54 3.26
CA ARG A 63 -6.75 6.60 2.98
C ARG A 63 -6.35 5.16 3.31
N PHE A 64 -5.10 4.79 3.03
CA PHE A 64 -4.57 3.48 3.43
C PHE A 64 -4.52 3.36 4.95
N GLU A 65 -3.97 4.38 5.62
CA GLU A 65 -3.90 4.43 7.08
C GLU A 65 -5.28 4.35 7.72
N GLU A 66 -6.28 5.07 7.17
CA GLU A 66 -7.65 5.04 7.70
C GLU A 66 -8.32 3.67 7.56
N VAL A 67 -8.07 2.96 6.45
CA VAL A 67 -8.54 1.57 6.30
C VAL A 67 -7.96 0.68 7.39
N ILE A 68 -6.68 0.84 7.72
CA ILE A 68 -6.02 0.05 8.76
C ILE A 68 -6.50 0.47 10.15
N ARG A 69 -6.59 1.77 10.44
CA ARG A 69 -7.15 2.30 11.69
C ARG A 69 -8.55 1.77 11.95
N THR A 70 -9.43 1.85 10.96
CA THR A 70 -10.80 1.35 11.06
C THR A 70 -10.84 -0.16 11.30
N ALA A 71 -9.99 -0.93 10.60
CA ALA A 71 -9.96 -2.37 10.72
C ALA A 71 -9.38 -2.88 12.05
N THR A 72 -8.46 -2.11 12.67
CA THR A 72 -7.67 -2.55 13.83
C THR A 72 -8.00 -1.82 15.12
N GLY A 73 -8.66 -0.65 15.04
CA GLY A 73 -8.92 0.24 16.17
C GLY A 73 -7.68 0.95 16.72
N ARG A 74 -6.52 0.83 16.06
CA ARG A 74 -5.24 1.39 16.51
C ARG A 74 -4.76 2.49 15.56
N PRO A 75 -4.11 3.55 16.06
CA PRO A 75 -3.48 4.55 15.20
C PRO A 75 -2.38 3.90 14.36
N VAL A 76 -2.23 4.33 13.10
CA VAL A 76 -1.03 4.03 12.31
C VAL A 76 -0.03 5.14 12.60
N ILE A 77 1.21 4.76 12.94
CA ILE A 77 2.29 5.69 13.28
C ILE A 77 3.43 5.66 12.25
N GLY A 78 3.43 4.64 11.38
CA GLY A 78 4.38 4.50 10.30
C GLY A 78 3.73 3.80 9.11
N PHE A 79 3.97 4.32 7.91
CA PHE A 79 3.50 3.72 6.67
C PHE A 79 4.61 3.75 5.62
N MET A 80 4.88 2.58 5.04
CA MET A 80 5.84 2.39 3.95
C MET A 80 5.18 1.60 2.83
N SER A 81 5.52 1.99 1.59
CA SER A 81 4.98 1.37 0.40
C SER A 81 6.10 0.89 -0.53
N GLY A 82 5.86 -0.21 -1.23
CA GLY A 82 6.79 -0.77 -2.21
C GLY A 82 6.08 -1.43 -3.39
N ASN A 83 6.68 -1.31 -4.58
CA ASN A 83 6.16 -1.90 -5.82
C ASN A 83 7.22 -2.75 -6.54
N GLN A 84 6.76 -3.80 -7.21
CA GLN A 84 7.52 -4.64 -8.13
C GLN A 84 6.70 -4.89 -9.39
N GLN A 85 7.35 -4.93 -10.56
CA GLN A 85 6.66 -5.04 -11.85
C GLN A 85 6.55 -6.50 -12.30
N HIS A 86 7.53 -7.33 -11.94
CA HIS A 86 7.62 -8.71 -12.39
C HIS A 86 7.94 -9.66 -11.22
N PRO A 87 6.94 -10.39 -10.69
CA PRO A 87 5.50 -10.23 -10.97
C PRO A 87 4.95 -8.91 -10.42
N ASP A 88 3.83 -8.42 -10.97
CA ASP A 88 3.12 -7.21 -10.49
C ASP A 88 2.70 -7.37 -9.05
N MET A 89 3.41 -6.71 -8.15
CA MET A 89 3.16 -6.77 -6.72
C MET A 89 3.32 -5.40 -6.09
N MET A 90 2.53 -5.21 -5.05
CA MET A 90 2.55 -4.05 -4.19
C MET A 90 2.55 -4.53 -2.75
N CYS A 91 3.36 -3.90 -1.91
CA CYS A 91 3.46 -4.17 -0.49
C CYS A 91 3.21 -2.88 0.27
N GLU A 92 2.27 -2.93 1.20
CA GLU A 92 1.93 -1.83 2.08
C GLU A 92 2.19 -2.28 3.52
N VAL A 93 3.07 -1.57 4.21
CA VAL A 93 3.53 -1.90 5.57
C VAL A 93 3.09 -0.79 6.50
N PHE A 94 2.42 -1.17 7.59
CA PHE A 94 1.89 -0.26 8.59
C PHE A 94 2.39 -0.67 9.97
N ILE A 95 2.87 0.31 10.73
CA ILE A 95 3.21 0.17 12.15
C ILE A 95 2.10 0.85 12.97
N LEU A 96 1.58 0.13 13.96
CA LEU A 96 0.46 0.55 14.79
C LEU A 96 0.93 1.03 16.16
N GLY A 97 0.34 2.11 16.65
CA GLY A 97 0.50 2.54 18.05
C GLY A 97 -0.47 1.83 19.00
N PRO A 98 -0.14 1.71 20.30
CA PRO A 98 1.21 1.87 20.88
C PRO A 98 2.16 0.76 20.40
N THR A 99 3.47 1.03 20.42
CA THR A 99 4.54 0.10 20.02
C THR A 99 5.76 0.31 20.92
N ASP A 100 6.64 -0.69 21.02
CA ASP A 100 7.97 -0.57 21.65
C ASP A 100 9.09 -0.35 20.62
N LEU A 101 8.75 -0.19 19.33
CA LEU A 101 9.70 0.01 18.24
C LEU A 101 10.29 1.43 18.19
N VAL A 102 9.51 2.44 18.62
CA VAL A 102 9.90 3.87 18.62
C VAL A 102 9.64 4.49 19.98
N ASP A 103 10.44 5.47 20.35
CA ASP A 103 10.28 6.17 21.63
C ASP A 103 9.05 7.09 21.61
N GLU A 104 8.42 7.35 22.77
CA GLU A 104 7.19 8.14 22.85
C GLU A 104 7.34 9.57 22.30
N ASP A 105 8.55 10.16 22.38
CA ASP A 105 8.83 11.49 21.88
C ASP A 105 9.00 11.56 20.36
N GLU A 106 9.18 10.42 19.69
CA GLU A 106 9.23 10.31 18.23
C GLU A 106 7.84 10.19 17.59
N LEU A 107 6.81 9.88 18.38
CA LEU A 107 5.45 9.70 17.88
C LEU A 107 4.83 11.04 17.45
N PRO A 108 4.16 11.09 16.28
CA PRO A 108 3.40 12.28 15.90
C PRO A 108 2.30 12.54 16.94
N ARG A 109 2.27 13.78 17.46
CA ARG A 109 1.30 14.24 18.47
C ARG A 109 -0.11 14.41 17.92
#